data_AF-A0A6N3YWF5-F1
#
_entry.id   AF-A0A6N3YWF5-F1
#
_cell.length_a   1.000
_cell.length_b   1.000
_cell.length_c   1.000
_cell.angle_alpha   90.00
_cell.angle_beta   90.00
_cell.angle_gamma   90.00
#
_symmetry.space_group_name_H-M   'P 1'
#
loop_
_entity.id
_entity.type
_entity.pdbx_description
1 polymer ?
#
loop_
_entity_poly.entity_id
_entity_poly.type
_entity_poly.pdbx_seq_one_letter_code
_entity_poly.pdbx_strand_id
1 'polypeptide(L)'
;MLKKTVITISMLLTLAACSSSETPEPTKANATNPAATFCAERGTYDLDTGNCTLGNGDVVNAWEYYRNHKQSMTKPVGKPNPAATYCVEQEGTYNLNDSTCVLKTGEKVNAWDFFRSSQK
;
A
#
# COMPACT_ATOMS: atom_id res chain seq x y z
N MET A 1 -37.29 34.95 -68.34
CA MET A 1 -35.88 35.33 -68.07
C MET A 1 -35.47 34.74 -66.73
N LEU A 2 -34.41 33.93 -66.72
CA LEU A 2 -33.91 33.22 -65.55
C LEU A 2 -33.00 34.14 -64.72
N LYS A 3 -33.26 34.29 -63.41
CA LYS A 3 -32.26 34.84 -62.48
C LYS A 3 -32.21 33.96 -61.22
N LYS A 4 -31.11 33.24 -61.12
CA LYS A 4 -30.67 32.42 -59.98
C LYS A 4 -30.38 33.36 -58.81
N THR A 5 -30.91 33.07 -57.63
CA THR A 5 -30.46 33.71 -56.38
C THR A 5 -30.42 32.67 -55.26
N VAL A 6 -29.24 32.07 -55.15
CA VAL A 6 -28.48 31.76 -53.93
C VAL A 6 -29.25 31.49 -52.63
N ILE A 7 -29.19 30.20 -52.28
CA ILE A 7 -29.27 29.54 -50.96
C ILE A 7 -28.79 30.42 -49.79
N THR A 8 -29.52 30.44 -48.68
CA THR A 8 -28.92 30.29 -47.33
C THR A 8 -29.97 29.82 -46.32
N ILE A 9 -29.84 28.55 -45.94
CA ILE A 9 -30.53 27.91 -44.81
C ILE A 9 -29.87 28.43 -43.54
N SER A 10 -30.57 29.25 -42.76
CA SER A 10 -30.16 29.63 -41.41
C SER A 10 -30.57 28.52 -40.44
N MET A 11 -29.76 27.48 -40.38
CA MET A 11 -29.81 26.47 -39.33
C MET A 11 -29.24 27.10 -38.05
N LEU A 12 -30.10 27.38 -37.07
CA LEU A 12 -29.68 27.75 -35.71
C LEU A 12 -28.99 26.55 -35.07
N LEU A 13 -27.65 26.52 -35.08
CA LEU A 13 -26.87 25.61 -34.26
C LEU A 13 -26.91 26.10 -32.81
N THR A 14 -27.70 25.44 -31.97
CA THR A 14 -27.58 25.53 -30.52
C THR A 14 -26.23 24.96 -30.11
N LEU A 15 -25.33 25.80 -29.61
CA LEU A 15 -24.12 25.33 -28.94
C LEU A 15 -24.53 24.62 -27.64
N ALA A 16 -24.57 23.28 -27.67
CA ALA A 16 -24.46 22.50 -26.46
C ALA A 16 -23.06 22.74 -25.90
N ALA A 17 -22.98 23.43 -24.75
CA ALA A 17 -21.76 23.57 -24.00
C ALA A 17 -21.35 22.19 -23.46
N CYS A 18 -20.55 21.46 -24.23
CA CYS A 18 -19.78 20.36 -23.68
C CYS A 18 -18.73 20.97 -22.76
N SER A 19 -19.02 20.99 -21.46
CA SER A 19 -17.99 21.08 -20.44
C SER A 19 -17.15 19.81 -20.58
N SER A 20 -16.04 19.92 -21.31
CA SER A 20 -14.97 18.93 -21.23
C SER A 20 -14.43 19.00 -19.82
N SER A 21 -14.97 18.15 -18.93
CA SER A 21 -14.24 17.74 -17.75
C SER A 21 -13.00 17.01 -18.26
N GLU A 22 -11.88 17.72 -18.32
CA GLU A 22 -10.57 17.13 -18.42
C GLU A 22 -10.47 16.14 -17.26
N THR A 23 -10.63 14.86 -17.58
CA THR A 23 -10.31 13.80 -16.63
C THR A 23 -8.80 13.83 -16.56
N PRO A 24 -8.18 14.11 -15.40
CA PRO A 24 -6.74 14.07 -15.29
C PRO A 24 -6.31 12.67 -15.68
N GLU A 25 -5.56 12.56 -16.79
CA GLU A 25 -4.89 11.33 -17.18
C GLU A 25 -4.15 10.80 -15.93
N PRO A 26 -4.39 9.54 -15.50
CA PRO A 26 -3.73 8.99 -14.33
C PRO A 26 -2.24 9.01 -14.60
N THR A 27 -1.57 10.02 -14.06
CA THR A 27 -0.18 10.27 -14.36
C THR A 27 0.57 9.14 -13.71
N LYS A 28 1.12 8.26 -14.54
CA LYS A 28 1.79 7.02 -14.15
C LYS A 28 2.78 7.37 -13.04
N ALA A 29 2.45 6.98 -11.81
CA ALA A 29 3.30 7.21 -10.65
C ALA A 29 4.72 6.80 -11.01
N ASN A 30 5.64 7.75 -10.98
CA ASN A 30 7.02 7.49 -11.36
C ASN A 30 7.54 6.44 -10.36
N ALA A 31 7.95 5.26 -10.85
CA ALA A 31 8.29 4.09 -10.02
C ALA A 31 9.40 4.35 -8.97
N THR A 32 10.03 5.52 -9.04
CA THR A 32 11.04 6.03 -8.10
C THR A 32 10.46 6.64 -6.81
N ASN A 33 9.19 7.05 -6.76
CA ASN A 33 8.57 7.59 -5.54
C ASN A 33 7.81 6.47 -4.80
N PRO A 34 8.32 5.95 -3.66
CA PRO A 34 7.68 4.85 -2.94
C PRO A 34 6.27 5.17 -2.46
N ALA A 35 6.00 6.42 -2.06
CA ALA A 35 4.67 6.83 -1.62
C ALA A 35 3.68 6.89 -2.79
N ALA A 36 4.13 7.34 -3.97
CA ALA A 36 3.31 7.34 -5.18
C ALA A 36 3.01 5.92 -5.66
N THR A 37 4.01 5.03 -5.68
CA THR A 37 3.81 3.60 -6.00
C THR A 37 2.85 2.95 -5.01
N PHE A 38 3.04 3.19 -3.71
CA PHE A 38 2.17 2.64 -2.67
C PHE A 38 0.72 3.14 -2.78
N CYS A 39 0.55 4.41 -3.15
CA CYS A 39 -0.75 5.00 -3.44
C CYS A 39 -1.40 4.41 -4.70
N ALA A 40 -0.64 4.26 -5.80
CA ALA A 40 -1.15 3.78 -7.09
C ALA A 40 -1.77 2.37 -7.02
N GLU A 41 -1.35 1.54 -6.06
CA GLU A 41 -1.96 0.23 -5.79
C GLU A 41 -3.33 0.31 -5.09
N ARG A 42 -3.68 1.47 -4.50
CA ARG A 42 -4.82 1.64 -3.57
C ARG A 42 -5.72 2.83 -3.94
N GLY A 43 -5.35 3.58 -4.98
CA GLY A 43 -5.97 4.85 -5.32
C GLY A 43 -5.21 5.58 -6.42
N THR A 44 -5.42 6.90 -6.48
CA THR A 44 -4.80 7.80 -7.45
C THR A 44 -3.90 8.80 -6.74
N TYR A 45 -2.64 8.88 -7.17
CA TYR A 45 -1.66 9.82 -6.63
C TYR A 45 -1.72 11.15 -7.40
N ASP A 46 -1.81 12.25 -6.67
CA ASP A 46 -1.75 13.61 -7.21
C ASP A 46 -0.31 14.15 -7.10
N LEU A 47 0.29 14.45 -8.25
CA LEU A 47 1.66 14.95 -8.34
C LEU A 47 1.82 16.38 -7.82
N ASP A 48 0.78 17.20 -7.92
CA ASP A 48 0.81 18.61 -7.55
C ASP A 48 0.66 18.78 -6.04
N THR A 49 -0.24 17.99 -5.43
CA THR A 49 -0.52 18.07 -3.99
C THR A 49 0.25 17.06 -3.15
N GLY A 50 0.72 15.96 -3.74
CA GLY A 50 1.31 14.84 -3.02
C GLY A 50 0.30 14.00 -2.22
N ASN A 51 -0.99 14.15 -2.52
CA ASN A 51 -2.06 13.40 -1.89
C ASN A 51 -2.38 12.10 -2.64
N CYS A 52 -3.03 11.19 -1.93
CA CYS A 52 -3.56 9.95 -2.45
C CYS A 52 -5.08 9.95 -2.27
N THR A 53 -5.82 9.87 -3.38
CA THR A 53 -7.26 9.63 -3.37
C THR A 53 -7.51 8.13 -3.39
N LEU A 54 -7.95 7.57 -2.27
CA LEU A 54 -8.18 6.14 -2.08
C LEU A 54 -9.42 5.65 -2.85
N GLY A 55 -9.55 4.34 -3.06
CA GLY A 55 -10.69 3.74 -3.77
C GLY A 55 -12.07 3.99 -3.13
N ASN A 56 -12.12 4.39 -1.85
CA ASN A 56 -13.34 4.82 -1.17
C ASN A 56 -13.63 6.33 -1.29
N GLY A 57 -12.76 7.08 -1.97
CA GLY A 57 -12.87 8.53 -2.16
C GLY A 57 -12.13 9.37 -1.11
N ASP A 58 -11.56 8.76 -0.07
CA ASP A 58 -10.81 9.50 0.95
C ASP A 58 -9.52 10.10 0.37
N VAL A 59 -9.21 11.33 0.76
CA VAL A 59 -7.97 12.01 0.36
C VAL A 59 -7.01 12.07 1.54
N VAL A 60 -5.85 11.42 1.41
CA VAL A 60 -4.83 11.35 2.46
C VAL A 60 -3.47 11.83 1.95
N ASN A 61 -2.59 12.30 2.84
CA ASN A 61 -1.21 12.59 2.46
C ASN A 61 -0.48 11.27 2.12
N ALA A 62 0.05 11.14 0.90
CA ALA A 62 0.58 9.85 0.42
C ALA A 62 1.81 9.38 1.22
N TRP A 63 2.66 10.31 1.65
CA TRP A 63 3.86 10.00 2.42
C TRP A 63 3.54 9.56 3.85
N GLU A 64 2.58 10.21 4.49
CA GLU A 64 2.08 9.78 5.80
C GLU A 64 1.40 8.40 5.70
N TYR A 65 0.54 8.21 4.69
CA TYR A 65 -0.14 6.96 4.45
C TYR A 65 0.85 5.80 4.25
N TYR A 66 1.87 5.99 3.40
CA TYR A 66 2.96 5.04 3.19
C TYR A 66 3.74 4.72 4.48
N ARG A 67 4.14 5.75 5.24
CA ARG A 67 4.92 5.55 6.47
C ARG A 67 4.12 4.85 7.57
N ASN A 68 2.85 5.19 7.75
CA ASN A 68 1.99 4.56 8.77
C ASN A 68 1.81 3.06 8.48
N HIS A 69 1.65 2.69 7.20
CA HIS A 69 1.55 1.29 6.78
C HIS A 69 2.90 0.55 6.80
N LYS A 70 4.02 1.26 6.60
CA LYS A 70 5.34 0.68 6.86
C LYS A 70 5.61 0.48 8.34
N GLN A 71 5.22 1.43 9.18
CA GLN A 71 5.39 1.33 10.63
C GLN A 71 4.54 0.23 11.24
N SER A 72 3.34 -0.06 10.71
CA SER A 72 2.58 -1.25 11.15
C SER A 72 3.31 -2.56 10.83
N MET A 73 4.25 -2.57 9.89
CA MET A 73 5.08 -3.73 9.56
C MET A 73 6.46 -3.74 10.24
N THR A 74 6.93 -2.61 10.77
CA THR A 74 8.29 -2.49 11.33
C THR A 74 8.37 -2.08 12.78
N LYS A 75 7.26 -1.76 13.46
CA LYS A 75 7.29 -1.58 14.92
C LYS A 75 7.68 -2.90 15.57
N PRO A 76 8.85 -3.01 16.24
CA PRO A 76 9.17 -4.19 17.01
C PRO A 76 8.13 -4.30 18.14
N VAL A 77 7.37 -5.39 18.14
CA VAL A 77 6.42 -5.69 19.22
C VAL A 77 7.25 -6.08 20.45
N GLY A 78 7.57 -5.11 21.29
CA GLY A 78 8.30 -5.33 22.55
C GLY A 78 9.74 -5.83 22.38
N LYS A 79 10.35 -6.23 23.50
CA LYS A 79 11.64 -6.95 23.48
C LYS A 79 11.39 -8.39 22.99
N PRO A 80 12.26 -8.97 22.16
CA PRO A 80 12.16 -10.37 21.76
C PRO A 80 12.10 -11.30 22.99
N ASN A 81 11.28 -12.34 22.92
CA ASN A 81 11.27 -13.38 23.95
C ASN A 81 12.60 -14.14 23.88
N PRO A 82 13.47 -14.10 24.92
CA PRO A 82 14.80 -14.70 24.86
C PRO A 82 14.77 -16.22 24.66
N ALA A 83 13.77 -16.92 25.21
CA ALA A 83 13.62 -18.36 25.00
C ALA A 83 13.20 -18.71 23.56
N ALA A 84 12.37 -17.86 22.94
CA ALA A 84 11.99 -18.02 21.54
C ALA A 84 13.17 -17.71 20.61
N THR A 85 13.91 -16.63 20.88
CA THR A 85 15.14 -16.28 20.15
C THR A 85 16.14 -17.43 20.22
N TYR A 86 16.43 -17.93 21.42
CA TYR A 86 17.36 -19.04 21.60
C TYR A 86 16.90 -20.31 20.86
N CYS A 87 15.61 -20.65 20.92
CA CYS A 87 15.07 -21.78 20.17
C CYS A 87 15.36 -21.69 18.66
N VAL A 88 15.13 -20.52 18.06
CA VAL A 88 15.37 -20.28 16.62
C VAL A 88 16.88 -20.28 16.31
N GLU A 89 17.71 -19.75 17.19
CA GLU A 89 19.18 -19.80 17.06
C GLU A 89 19.72 -21.24 17.07
N GLN A 90 19.03 -22.17 17.75
CA GLN A 90 19.34 -23.61 17.72
C GLN A 90 18.69 -24.33 16.52
N GLU A 91 18.30 -23.60 15.48
CA GLU A 91 17.58 -24.08 14.29
C GLU A 91 16.26 -24.80 14.64
N GLY A 92 15.66 -24.45 15.78
CA GLY A 92 14.38 -24.96 16.24
C GLY A 92 13.19 -24.09 15.81
N THR A 93 11.99 -24.61 16.05
CA THR A 93 10.73 -23.90 15.84
C THR A 93 10.04 -23.67 17.19
N TYR A 94 9.78 -22.40 17.54
CA TYR A 94 9.11 -22.03 18.78
C TYR A 94 7.58 -22.02 18.63
N ASN A 95 6.87 -22.65 19.56
CA ASN A 95 5.41 -22.62 19.63
C ASN A 95 4.93 -21.54 20.61
N LEU A 96 4.21 -20.55 20.09
CA LEU A 96 3.66 -19.43 20.87
C LEU A 96 2.57 -19.86 21.88
N ASN A 97 1.90 -20.99 21.64
CA ASN A 97 0.77 -21.41 22.48
C ASN A 97 1.21 -22.06 23.79
N ASP A 98 2.30 -22.83 23.76
CA ASP A 98 2.72 -23.67 24.88
C ASP A 98 4.20 -23.47 25.27
N SER A 99 4.91 -22.55 24.61
CA SER A 99 6.34 -22.31 24.84
C SER A 99 7.24 -23.53 24.61
N THR A 100 6.83 -24.46 23.75
CA THR A 100 7.67 -25.58 23.31
C THR A 100 8.65 -25.11 22.24
N CYS A 101 9.90 -25.56 22.35
CA CYS A 101 10.86 -25.51 21.25
C CYS A 101 10.93 -26.90 20.60
N VAL A 102 10.66 -26.97 19.30
CA VAL A 102 10.89 -28.16 18.48
C VAL A 102 12.28 -28.04 17.86
N LEU A 103 13.24 -28.82 18.33
CA LEU A 103 14.61 -28.81 17.82
C LEU A 103 14.67 -29.35 16.38
N LYS A 104 15.77 -29.11 15.68
CA LYS A 104 16.03 -29.66 14.34
C LYS A 104 15.92 -31.19 14.27
N THR A 105 16.20 -31.88 15.37
CA THR A 105 16.05 -33.33 15.52
C THR A 105 14.59 -33.78 15.57
N GLY A 106 13.64 -32.86 15.72
CA GLY A 106 12.23 -33.12 16.00
C GLY A 106 11.89 -33.26 17.48
N GLU A 107 12.90 -33.23 18.36
CA GLU A 107 12.70 -33.28 19.81
C GLU A 107 11.96 -32.05 20.32
N LYS A 108 11.03 -32.25 21.26
CA LYS A 108 10.24 -31.18 21.88
C LYS A 108 10.72 -30.93 23.30
N VAL A 109 11.19 -29.71 23.57
CA VAL A 109 11.66 -29.28 24.89
C VAL A 109 10.91 -28.04 25.36
N ASN A 110 10.84 -27.83 26.68
CA ASN A 110 10.39 -26.55 27.21
C ASN A 110 11.41 -25.46 26.85
N ALA A 111 11.00 -24.43 26.10
CA ALA A 111 11.94 -23.44 25.58
C ALA A 111 12.64 -22.63 26.68
N TRP A 112 11.96 -22.37 27.80
CA TRP A 112 12.53 -21.60 28.90
C TRP A 112 13.55 -22.40 29.70
N ASP A 113 13.28 -23.69 29.93
CA ASP A 113 14.25 -24.58 30.58
C ASP A 113 15.46 -24.78 29.69
N PHE A 114 15.25 -24.95 28.39
CA PHE A 114 16.32 -25.07 27.40
C PHE A 114 17.23 -23.82 27.41
N PHE A 115 16.65 -22.63 27.31
CA PHE A 115 17.39 -21.37 27.38
C PHE A 115 18.14 -21.16 28.72
N ARG A 116 17.52 -21.50 29.85
CA ARG A 116 18.21 -21.37 31.16
C ARG A 116 19.31 -22.40 31.34
N SER A 117 19.17 -23.58 30.74
CA SER A 117 20.18 -24.64 30.82
C SER A 117 21.46 -24.28 30.07
N SER A 118 21.38 -23.43 29.02
CA SER A 118 22.53 -23.00 28.23
C SER A 118 23.35 -21.87 28.85
N GLN A 119 22.91 -21.31 29.99
CA GLN A 119 23.62 -20.23 30.70
C GLN A 119 24.39 -20.72 31.93
N LYS A 120 24.47 -22.04 32.12
CA LYS A 120 25.28 -22.67 33.17
C LYS A 120 26.63 -23.05 32.60
#